data_AF-A0A1V3WMF9-F1
#
_entry.id   AF-A0A1V3WMF9-F1
#
_cell.length_a   1.000
_cell.length_b   1.000
_cell.length_c   1.000
_cell.angle_alpha   90.00
_cell.angle_beta   90.00
_cell.angle_gamma   90.00
#
_symmetry.space_group_name_H-M   'P 1'
#
loop_
_entity.id
_entity.type
_entity.pdbx_description
1 polymer ?
#
loop_
_entity_poly.entity_id
_entity_poly.type
_entity_poly.pdbx_seq_one_letter_code
_entity_poly.pdbx_strand_id
1 'polypeptide(L)'
;MRDCMRRILKGFVERITHDEALSAFAAGKSVTLHFTLTDLELAFFLQLQGGEITADLGDPAAPADVELRMRAEILDGMFTGRVNPMQAAMGGRLSFSGDTAKAMTLQNMQDDLARLYQESREEAGDPGDLAAIPDATAAGPAAAATIAAPAPIGSAGDLRDTLLQTVHELYVAELITATGGNVSVRIPGTDQLWITPSQMFKGDLRPEILVRLDLDGHVLDPGAPSPSSERMMHCLVYRARPDAQAVVHAHAPHATMLVNTGLPFLPVSTEAAFFGDIPRVPFIMPGTDELARAVAEAIRDGWAVLMQNHGILVAGRSLRRAADMVEIIDRSAEIILGCYAVGKEPTTLPGDVVEMLQKMGDLMA
;
A
#
# COMPACT_ATOMS: atom_id res chain seq x y z
N MET A 1 21.32 -1.62 -27.56
CA MET A 1 20.81 -0.99 -26.32
C MET A 1 21.10 -1.86 -25.10
N ARG A 2 20.46 -3.03 -24.91
CA ARG A 2 20.71 -3.94 -23.75
C ARG A 2 22.17 -4.28 -23.51
N ASP A 3 22.90 -4.75 -24.53
CA ASP A 3 24.31 -5.15 -24.37
C ASP A 3 25.25 -3.98 -24.05
N CYS A 4 24.95 -2.80 -24.59
CA CYS A 4 25.70 -1.59 -24.27
C CYS A 4 25.43 -1.17 -22.83
N MET A 5 24.16 -1.14 -22.40
CA MET A 5 23.82 -0.86 -21.00
C MET A 5 24.45 -1.87 -20.05
N ARG A 6 24.47 -3.17 -20.39
CA ARG A 6 25.16 -4.18 -19.58
C ARG A 6 26.66 -3.90 -19.45
N ARG A 7 27.32 -3.45 -20.51
CA ARG A 7 28.74 -3.03 -20.48
C ARG A 7 28.95 -1.78 -19.61
N ILE A 8 28.06 -0.79 -19.70
CA ILE A 8 28.07 0.40 -18.84
C ILE A 8 27.93 -0.02 -17.38
N LEU A 9 26.91 -0.81 -17.04
CA LEU A 9 26.70 -1.24 -15.66
C LEU A 9 27.86 -2.08 -15.13
N LYS A 10 28.45 -2.95 -15.96
CA LYS A 10 29.64 -3.72 -15.58
C LYS A 10 30.83 -2.82 -15.23
N GLY A 11 31.17 -1.89 -16.11
CA GLY A 11 32.25 -0.95 -15.84
C GLY A 11 31.96 -0.01 -14.67
N PHE A 12 30.68 0.31 -14.45
CA PHE A 12 30.22 1.13 -13.33
C PHE A 12 30.40 0.40 -11.98
N VAL A 13 29.90 -0.84 -11.83
CA VAL A 13 30.06 -1.59 -10.58
C VAL A 13 31.53 -1.91 -10.28
N GLU A 14 32.33 -2.25 -11.31
CA GLU A 14 33.77 -2.46 -11.17
C GLU A 14 34.50 -1.19 -10.69
N ARG A 15 34.06 0.00 -11.12
CA ARG A 15 34.64 1.26 -10.65
C ARG A 15 34.26 1.57 -9.21
N ILE A 16 33.00 1.34 -8.85
CA ILE A 16 32.50 1.59 -7.49
C ILE A 16 33.28 0.78 -6.46
N THR A 17 33.59 -0.49 -6.75
CA THR A 17 34.37 -1.33 -5.82
C THR A 17 35.81 -0.88 -5.61
N HIS A 18 36.34 -0.02 -6.49
CA HIS A 18 37.73 0.47 -6.44
C HIS A 18 37.83 1.97 -6.15
N ASP A 19 36.72 2.66 -5.89
CA ASP A 19 36.73 4.10 -5.62
C ASP A 19 37.07 4.38 -4.15
N GLU A 20 38.15 5.14 -3.94
CA GLU A 20 38.66 5.47 -2.59
C GLU A 20 37.71 6.37 -1.80
N ALA A 21 37.01 7.30 -2.48
CA ALA A 21 36.09 8.23 -1.81
C ALA A 21 34.85 7.51 -1.31
N LEU A 22 34.27 6.63 -2.14
CA LEU A 22 33.15 5.79 -1.74
C LEU A 22 33.57 4.80 -0.65
N SER A 23 34.74 4.18 -0.74
CA SER A 23 35.25 3.28 0.31
C SER A 23 35.42 3.99 1.66
N ALA A 24 35.98 5.22 1.66
CA ALA A 24 36.06 6.04 2.86
C ALA A 24 34.68 6.41 3.41
N PHE A 25 33.71 6.70 2.54
CA PHE A 25 32.33 6.99 2.93
C PHE A 25 31.60 5.76 3.50
N ALA A 26 31.94 4.55 3.05
CA ALA A 26 31.39 3.30 3.59
C ALA A 26 31.85 2.99 5.03
N ALA A 27 32.84 3.71 5.56
CA ALA A 27 33.29 3.56 6.94
C ALA A 27 32.16 3.88 7.92
N GLY A 28 31.74 2.88 8.69
CA GLY A 28 30.63 3.00 9.64
C GLY A 28 29.23 2.94 9.02
N LYS A 29 29.11 2.54 7.74
CA LYS A 29 27.83 2.27 7.08
C LYS A 29 27.56 0.76 7.02
N SER A 30 26.27 0.42 7.01
CA SER A 30 25.76 -0.93 6.78
C SER A 30 24.47 -0.80 5.98
N VAL A 31 24.60 -0.89 4.66
CA VAL A 31 23.47 -0.77 3.73
C VAL A 31 23.70 -1.59 2.46
N THR A 32 22.68 -2.31 2.02
CA THR A 32 22.62 -2.94 0.70
C THR A 32 21.54 -2.26 -0.15
N LEU A 33 21.94 -1.68 -1.27
CA LEU A 33 21.06 -1.07 -2.28
C LEU A 33 20.95 -2.01 -3.48
N HIS A 34 19.74 -2.24 -3.98
CA HIS A 34 19.50 -3.06 -5.17
C HIS A 34 18.74 -2.25 -6.23
N PHE A 35 19.26 -2.27 -7.46
CA PHE A 35 18.74 -1.52 -8.59
C PHE A 35 18.25 -2.48 -9.66
N THR A 36 17.01 -2.32 -10.10
CA THR A 36 16.40 -3.12 -11.17
C THR A 36 16.01 -2.22 -12.34
N LEU A 37 16.53 -2.53 -13.53
CA LEU A 37 16.13 -1.95 -14.81
C LEU A 37 15.02 -2.78 -15.44
N THR A 38 13.79 -2.30 -15.38
CA THR A 38 12.58 -3.07 -15.71
C THR A 38 12.44 -3.38 -17.20
N ASP A 39 12.96 -2.52 -18.07
CA ASP A 39 12.85 -2.62 -19.53
C ASP A 39 13.99 -3.43 -20.17
N LEU A 40 15.07 -3.69 -19.43
CA LEU A 40 16.24 -4.43 -19.91
C LEU A 40 16.49 -5.75 -19.17
N GLU A 41 15.70 -6.06 -18.14
CA GLU A 41 15.93 -7.19 -17.23
C GLU A 41 17.40 -7.25 -16.79
N LEU A 42 17.91 -6.10 -16.36
CA LEU A 42 19.24 -5.96 -15.78
C LEU A 42 19.06 -5.52 -14.33
N ALA A 43 19.91 -6.03 -13.45
CA ALA A 43 19.97 -5.62 -12.08
C ALA A 43 21.43 -5.47 -11.65
N PHE A 44 21.66 -4.69 -10.60
CA PHE A 44 22.94 -4.62 -9.91
C PHE A 44 22.72 -4.18 -8.48
N PHE A 45 23.68 -4.47 -7.61
CA PHE A 45 23.63 -4.07 -6.21
C PHE A 45 24.88 -3.32 -5.77
N LEU A 46 24.73 -2.59 -4.68
CA LEU A 46 25.80 -1.87 -3.97
C LEU A 46 25.66 -2.23 -2.48
N GLN A 47 26.69 -2.81 -1.89
CA GLN A 47 26.71 -3.14 -0.47
C GLN A 47 27.88 -2.43 0.20
N LEU A 48 27.56 -1.56 1.16
CA LEU A 48 28.50 -0.82 1.99
C LEU A 48 28.52 -1.47 3.36
N GLN A 49 29.69 -1.98 3.77
CA GLN A 49 29.84 -2.64 5.06
C GLN A 49 31.23 -2.42 5.64
N GLY A 50 31.29 -1.72 6.78
CA GLY A 50 32.52 -1.66 7.59
C GLY A 50 33.72 -1.00 6.90
N GLY A 51 33.50 -0.09 5.95
CA GLY A 51 34.57 0.55 5.17
C GLY A 51 34.91 -0.15 3.85
N GLU A 52 34.22 -1.25 3.53
CA GLU A 52 34.31 -1.91 2.23
C GLU A 52 33.05 -1.68 1.41
N ILE A 53 33.23 -1.57 0.09
CA ILE A 53 32.15 -1.53 -0.88
C ILE A 53 32.26 -2.74 -1.80
N THR A 54 31.17 -3.47 -1.90
CA THR A 54 30.99 -4.55 -2.86
C THR A 54 29.87 -4.18 -3.81
N ALA A 55 30.07 -4.42 -5.10
CA ALA A 55 29.09 -4.14 -6.13
C ALA A 55 29.27 -5.17 -7.26
N ASP A 56 28.16 -5.69 -7.77
CA ASP A 56 28.16 -6.59 -8.91
C ASP A 56 26.83 -6.51 -9.66
N LEU A 57 26.79 -7.07 -10.86
CA LEU A 57 25.56 -7.26 -11.62
C LEU A 57 24.74 -8.42 -11.04
N GLY A 58 23.43 -8.26 -11.04
CA GLY A 58 22.46 -9.24 -10.53
C GLY A 58 22.01 -8.91 -9.11
N ASP A 59 21.55 -9.96 -8.43
CA ASP A 59 20.95 -9.85 -7.10
C ASP A 59 22.01 -9.88 -5.99
N PRO A 60 21.80 -9.16 -4.88
CA PRO A 60 22.67 -9.25 -3.71
C PRO A 60 22.55 -10.62 -3.02
N ALA A 61 23.62 -11.03 -2.31
CA ALA A 61 23.65 -12.31 -1.61
C ALA A 61 22.68 -12.41 -0.41
N ALA A 62 22.26 -11.26 0.13
CA ALA A 62 21.28 -11.11 1.19
C ALA A 62 20.20 -10.09 0.75
N PRO A 63 19.00 -10.11 1.35
CA PRO A 63 17.96 -9.14 1.03
C PRO A 63 18.48 -7.70 1.09
N ALA A 64 18.15 -6.91 0.07
CA ALA A 64 18.54 -5.51 0.04
C ALA A 64 17.79 -4.74 1.14
N ASP A 65 18.49 -3.79 1.76
CA ASP A 65 17.85 -2.84 2.67
C ASP A 65 16.97 -1.85 1.91
N VAL A 66 17.31 -1.59 0.65
CA VAL A 66 16.65 -0.61 -0.22
C VAL A 66 16.57 -1.16 -1.63
N GLU A 67 15.37 -1.18 -2.20
CA GLU A 67 15.13 -1.53 -3.61
C GLU A 67 14.72 -0.30 -4.42
N LEU A 68 15.37 -0.14 -5.57
CA LEU A 68 15.06 0.87 -6.58
C LEU A 68 14.72 0.18 -7.89
N ARG A 69 13.53 0.45 -8.44
CA ARG A 69 13.13 -0.08 -9.75
C ARG A 69 12.79 1.08 -10.67
N MET A 70 13.32 1.05 -11.88
CA MET A 70 13.14 2.11 -12.86
C MET A 70 13.43 1.58 -14.26
N ARG A 71 13.10 2.38 -15.27
CA ARG A 71 13.57 2.11 -16.64
C ARG A 71 15.02 2.51 -16.85
N ALA A 72 15.68 1.91 -17.83
CA ALA A 72 17.04 2.23 -18.21
C ALA A 72 17.23 3.72 -18.54
N GLU A 73 16.24 4.35 -19.20
CA GLU A 73 16.27 5.80 -19.48
C GLU A 73 16.30 6.66 -18.20
N ILE A 74 15.67 6.19 -17.12
CA ILE A 74 15.55 6.93 -15.86
C ILE A 74 16.86 6.83 -15.10
N LEU A 75 17.43 5.62 -14.98
CA LEU A 75 18.75 5.42 -14.37
C LEU A 75 19.82 6.24 -15.11
N ASP A 76 19.85 6.09 -16.43
CA ASP A 76 20.80 6.79 -17.29
C ASP A 76 20.61 8.31 -17.21
N GLY A 77 19.36 8.77 -17.19
CA GLY A 77 19.00 10.17 -17.00
C GLY A 77 19.43 10.71 -15.64
N MET A 78 19.29 9.94 -14.56
CA MET A 78 19.68 10.34 -13.20
C MET A 78 21.19 10.57 -13.11
N PHE A 79 21.99 9.61 -13.59
CA PHE A 79 23.45 9.71 -13.50
C PHE A 79 24.08 10.62 -14.55
N THR A 80 23.35 11.01 -15.59
CA THR A 80 23.77 12.05 -16.55
C THR A 80 23.17 13.43 -16.26
N GLY A 81 22.41 13.59 -15.18
CA GLY A 81 21.78 14.85 -14.78
C GLY A 81 20.60 15.30 -15.65
N ARG A 82 20.12 14.46 -16.58
CA ARG A 82 18.95 14.73 -17.43
C ARG A 82 17.62 14.48 -16.73
N VAL A 83 17.61 13.68 -15.65
CA VAL A 83 16.41 13.34 -14.87
C VAL A 83 16.65 13.67 -13.41
N ASN A 84 15.73 14.42 -12.81
CA ASN A 84 15.71 14.65 -11.37
C ASN A 84 15.11 13.40 -10.66
N PRO A 85 15.85 12.75 -9.73
CA PRO A 85 15.38 11.54 -9.05
C PRO A 85 14.06 11.73 -8.28
N MET A 86 13.90 12.86 -7.59
CA MET A 86 12.68 13.15 -6.81
C MET A 86 11.46 13.31 -7.70
N GLN A 87 11.59 14.00 -8.83
CA GLN A 87 10.50 14.12 -9.81
C GLN A 87 10.18 12.78 -10.49
N ALA A 88 11.19 11.96 -10.75
CA ALA A 88 10.97 10.61 -11.28
C ALA A 88 10.20 9.74 -10.28
N ALA A 89 10.52 9.84 -8.99
CA ALA A 89 9.82 9.11 -7.94
C ALA A 89 8.36 9.58 -7.77
N MET A 90 8.14 10.90 -7.63
CA MET A 90 6.80 11.47 -7.50
C MET A 90 5.92 11.21 -8.74
N GLY A 91 6.54 11.09 -9.92
CA GLY A 91 5.85 10.76 -11.17
C GLY A 91 5.70 9.26 -11.46
N GLY A 92 6.06 8.37 -10.51
CA GLY A 92 5.93 6.92 -10.66
C GLY A 92 6.90 6.25 -11.63
N ARG A 93 7.92 6.99 -12.13
CA ARG A 93 8.94 6.47 -13.07
C ARG A 93 10.15 5.84 -12.36
N LEU A 94 10.24 6.04 -11.05
CA LEU A 94 11.20 5.45 -10.14
C LEU A 94 10.44 4.95 -8.91
N SER A 95 10.39 3.63 -8.69
CA SER A 95 9.85 3.08 -7.44
C SER A 95 10.98 2.91 -6.43
N PHE A 96 10.70 3.27 -5.19
CA PHE A 96 11.61 3.18 -4.07
C PHE A 96 10.93 2.40 -2.94
N SER A 97 11.60 1.41 -2.35
CA SER A 97 11.10 0.69 -1.17
C SER A 97 12.24 0.25 -0.25
N GLY A 98 11.94 0.00 1.02
CA GLY A 98 12.92 -0.39 2.04
C GLY A 98 13.21 0.69 3.09
N ASP A 99 14.34 0.57 3.76
CA ASP A 99 14.73 1.44 4.88
C ASP A 99 15.03 2.88 4.41
N THR A 100 14.17 3.82 4.81
CA THR A 100 14.25 5.23 4.39
C THR A 100 15.47 5.96 4.98
N ALA A 101 15.95 5.57 6.17
CA ALA A 101 17.16 6.16 6.75
C ALA A 101 18.41 5.71 5.99
N LYS A 102 18.44 4.44 5.57
CA LYS A 102 19.49 3.89 4.71
C LYS A 102 19.42 4.44 3.29
N ALA A 103 18.23 4.80 2.78
CA ALA A 103 18.03 5.47 1.50
C ALA A 103 18.83 6.78 1.36
N MET A 104 18.93 7.56 2.44
CA MET A 104 19.68 8.82 2.45
C MET A 104 21.17 8.61 2.16
N THR A 105 21.67 7.37 2.28
CA THR A 105 23.04 7.02 1.90
C THR A 105 23.26 7.24 0.40
N LEU A 106 22.27 6.91 -0.44
CA LEU A 106 22.34 7.12 -1.88
C LEU A 106 22.47 8.60 -2.25
N GLN A 107 21.74 9.49 -1.54
CA GLN A 107 21.80 10.93 -1.77
C GLN A 107 23.21 11.50 -1.51
N ASN A 108 23.90 10.98 -0.49
CA ASN A 108 25.24 11.43 -0.13
C ASN A 108 26.34 10.87 -1.03
N MET A 109 26.04 9.84 -1.82
CA MET A 109 26.96 9.24 -2.81
C MET A 109 26.62 9.65 -4.24
N GLN A 110 25.58 10.47 -4.45
CA GLN A 110 25.01 10.71 -5.77
C GLN A 110 26.01 11.28 -6.76
N ASP A 111 26.84 12.22 -6.33
CA ASP A 111 27.82 12.89 -7.19
C ASP A 111 28.94 11.94 -7.62
N ASP A 112 29.45 11.12 -6.70
CA ASP A 112 30.46 10.10 -7.00
C ASP A 112 29.90 8.99 -7.91
N LEU A 113 28.69 8.51 -7.63
CA LEU A 113 28.03 7.52 -8.48
C LEU A 113 27.77 8.08 -9.88
N ALA A 114 27.35 9.34 -9.99
CA ALA A 114 27.16 10.00 -11.28
C ALA A 114 28.48 10.10 -12.06
N ARG A 115 29.58 10.50 -11.41
CA ARG A 115 30.91 10.56 -12.01
C ARG A 115 31.35 9.18 -12.53
N LEU A 116 31.32 8.15 -11.69
CA LEU A 116 31.74 6.80 -12.07
C LEU A 116 30.87 6.18 -13.18
N TYR A 117 29.56 6.46 -13.16
CA TYR A 117 28.66 6.01 -14.22
C TYR A 117 28.99 6.69 -15.55
N GLN A 118 29.24 8.00 -15.54
CA GLN A 118 29.62 8.75 -16.76
C GLN A 118 30.95 8.25 -17.34
N GLU A 119 31.97 8.03 -16.51
CA GLU A 119 33.25 7.43 -16.93
C GLU A 119 33.02 6.05 -17.58
N SER A 120 32.16 5.23 -17.00
CA SER A 120 31.83 3.92 -17.59
C SER A 120 31.02 4.04 -18.89
N ARG A 121 30.18 5.07 -19.03
CA ARG A 121 29.43 5.35 -20.25
C ARG A 121 30.35 5.80 -21.38
N GLU A 122 31.34 6.64 -21.08
CA GLU A 122 32.34 7.09 -22.05
C GLU A 122 33.14 5.92 -22.62
N GLU A 123 33.54 4.95 -21.79
CA GLU A 123 34.28 3.76 -22.24
C GLU A 123 33.37 2.76 -22.98
N ALA A 124 32.15 2.53 -22.50
CA ALA A 124 31.25 1.55 -23.10
C ALA A 124 30.58 2.05 -24.39
N GLY A 125 30.51 3.37 -24.58
CA GLY A 125 29.83 4.04 -25.69
C GLY A 125 28.37 4.40 -25.36
N ASP A 126 27.78 5.24 -26.20
CA ASP A 126 26.40 5.70 -26.04
C ASP A 126 25.40 4.53 -26.13
N PRO A 127 24.54 4.29 -25.12
CA PRO A 127 23.57 3.21 -25.14
C PRO A 127 22.47 3.37 -26.20
N GLY A 128 22.37 4.55 -26.82
CA GLY A 128 21.36 4.91 -27.82
C GLY A 128 20.10 5.48 -27.18
N ASP A 129 18.99 5.48 -27.93
CA ASP A 129 17.71 5.99 -27.45
C ASP A 129 17.04 4.98 -26.51
N LEU A 130 17.38 5.06 -25.22
CA LEU A 130 16.79 4.22 -24.17
C LEU A 130 15.28 4.47 -23.98
N ALA A 131 14.78 5.64 -24.37
CA ALA A 131 13.35 5.94 -24.30
C ALA A 131 12.56 5.16 -25.36
N ALA A 132 13.19 4.93 -26.52
CA ALA A 132 12.63 4.12 -27.60
C ALA A 132 12.59 2.61 -27.31
N ILE A 133 13.17 2.15 -26.18
CA ILE A 133 12.94 0.78 -25.71
C ILE A 133 11.43 0.66 -25.46
N PRO A 134 10.72 -0.27 -26.15
CA PRO A 134 9.30 -0.44 -25.96
C PRO A 134 9.05 -0.71 -24.48
N ASP A 135 8.23 0.14 -23.88
CA ASP A 135 7.76 -0.10 -22.55
C ASP A 135 6.84 -1.31 -22.62
N ALA A 136 7.32 -2.46 -22.16
CA ALA A 136 6.49 -3.67 -22.04
C ALA A 136 5.28 -3.44 -21.13
N THR A 137 5.23 -2.30 -20.42
CA THR A 137 4.11 -1.85 -19.59
C THR A 137 3.22 -0.76 -20.23
N ALA A 138 3.55 -0.22 -21.42
CA ALA A 138 2.79 0.88 -22.06
C ALA A 138 1.84 0.48 -23.21
N ALA A 139 1.55 -0.81 -23.39
CA ALA A 139 0.32 -1.18 -24.09
C ALA A 139 -0.87 -0.94 -23.15
N GLY A 140 -1.85 -0.14 -23.59
CA GLY A 140 -3.12 0.07 -22.87
C GLY A 140 -3.74 -1.25 -22.40
N PRO A 141 -4.59 -1.20 -21.36
CA PRO A 141 -4.72 -2.24 -20.35
C PRO A 141 -5.15 -3.58 -20.96
N ALA A 142 -4.20 -4.50 -21.08
CA ALA A 142 -4.36 -5.94 -20.87
C ALA A 142 -3.17 -6.70 -21.45
N ALA A 143 -2.26 -7.14 -20.59
CA ALA A 143 -2.00 -8.56 -20.36
C ALA A 143 -0.86 -8.65 -19.36
N ALA A 144 -1.23 -9.07 -18.15
CA ALA A 144 -0.35 -9.46 -17.08
C ALA A 144 0.96 -10.07 -17.62
N ALA A 145 2.10 -9.40 -17.36
CA ALA A 145 3.26 -10.17 -16.93
C ALA A 145 2.72 -11.15 -15.91
N THR A 146 3.06 -12.42 -16.02
CA THR A 146 2.73 -13.46 -15.06
C THR A 146 3.32 -13.04 -13.71
N ILE A 147 2.60 -12.14 -13.03
CA ILE A 147 2.21 -12.28 -11.64
C ILE A 147 2.03 -13.78 -11.55
N ALA A 148 2.94 -14.43 -10.82
CA ALA A 148 2.55 -15.65 -10.15
C ALA A 148 1.13 -15.36 -9.69
N ALA A 149 0.16 -16.11 -10.26
CA ALA A 149 -1.26 -15.82 -10.04
C ALA A 149 -1.38 -15.40 -8.58
N PRO A 150 -2.03 -14.25 -8.24
CA PRO A 150 -2.32 -14.02 -6.84
C PRO A 150 -2.87 -15.34 -6.38
N ALA A 151 -2.14 -15.93 -5.43
CA ALA A 151 -2.40 -17.24 -4.90
C ALA A 151 -3.90 -17.45 -5.00
N PRO A 152 -4.43 -18.48 -5.72
CA PRO A 152 -5.87 -18.73 -5.73
C PRO A 152 -6.39 -18.44 -4.35
N ILE A 153 -7.50 -17.72 -4.21
CA ILE A 153 -8.13 -17.52 -2.90
C ILE A 153 -8.19 -18.91 -2.24
N GLY A 154 -7.21 -19.21 -1.35
CA GLY A 154 -6.74 -20.57 -1.09
C GLY A 154 -5.31 -21.07 -1.49
N SER A 155 -4.23 -20.29 -1.69
CA SER A 155 -2.86 -20.85 -1.74
C SER A 155 -1.76 -20.08 -0.97
N ALA A 156 -1.36 -20.63 0.17
CA ALA A 156 0.03 -20.66 0.66
C ALA A 156 0.87 -19.35 0.68
N GLY A 157 0.27 -18.18 0.92
CA GLY A 157 0.95 -16.98 1.43
C GLY A 157 0.46 -16.65 2.84
N ASP A 158 1.27 -16.01 3.68
CA ASP A 158 0.83 -15.65 5.04
C ASP A 158 -0.29 -14.60 4.94
N LEU A 159 -1.45 -14.90 5.53
CA LEU A 159 -2.60 -14.00 5.61
C LEU A 159 -2.23 -12.65 6.25
N ARG A 160 -1.24 -12.67 7.14
CA ARG A 160 -0.69 -11.47 7.79
C ARG A 160 -0.03 -10.54 6.78
N ASP A 161 0.72 -11.07 5.81
CA ASP A 161 1.34 -10.26 4.76
C ASP A 161 0.27 -9.55 3.92
N THR A 162 -0.80 -10.26 3.60
CA THR A 162 -1.94 -9.68 2.83
C THR A 162 -2.63 -8.57 3.63
N LEU A 163 -2.79 -8.76 4.95
CA LEU A 163 -3.30 -7.72 5.85
C LEU A 163 -2.41 -6.48 5.84
N LEU A 164 -1.09 -6.66 5.97
CA LEU A 164 -0.15 -5.54 6.00
C LEU A 164 -0.11 -4.78 4.68
N GLN A 165 -0.11 -5.48 3.56
CA GLN A 165 -0.20 -4.86 2.25
C GLN A 165 -1.47 -4.00 2.12
N THR A 166 -2.61 -4.51 2.59
CA THR A 166 -3.88 -3.77 2.59
C THR A 166 -3.81 -2.53 3.50
N VAL A 167 -3.20 -2.64 4.68
CA VAL A 167 -3.00 -1.49 5.57
C VAL A 167 -2.11 -0.43 4.91
N HIS A 168 -1.05 -0.85 4.23
CA HIS A 168 -0.17 0.06 3.52
C HIS A 168 -0.90 0.82 2.40
N GLU A 169 -1.71 0.12 1.59
CA GLU A 169 -2.51 0.74 0.54
C GLU A 169 -3.52 1.75 1.09
N LEU A 170 -4.25 1.39 2.16
CA LEU A 170 -5.17 2.31 2.82
C LEU A 170 -4.46 3.56 3.38
N TYR A 171 -3.23 3.40 3.87
CA TYR A 171 -2.42 4.51 4.38
C TYR A 171 -1.94 5.42 3.24
N VAL A 172 -1.44 4.85 2.14
CA VAL A 172 -1.02 5.59 0.94
C VAL A 172 -2.20 6.33 0.30
N ALA A 173 -3.39 5.75 0.34
CA ALA A 173 -4.63 6.38 -0.10
C ALA A 173 -5.18 7.44 0.89
N GLU A 174 -4.49 7.71 2.00
CA GLU A 174 -4.89 8.66 3.05
C GLU A 174 -6.24 8.35 3.72
N LEU A 175 -6.71 7.09 3.64
CA LEU A 175 -7.95 6.62 4.25
C LEU A 175 -7.77 6.26 5.74
N ILE A 176 -6.54 5.94 6.13
CA ILE A 176 -6.13 5.77 7.52
C ILE A 176 -4.92 6.65 7.83
N THR A 177 -4.68 6.92 9.11
CA THR A 177 -3.55 7.75 9.54
C THR A 177 -2.44 6.91 10.13
N ALA A 178 -1.32 7.56 10.47
CA ALA A 178 -0.14 6.97 11.08
C ALA A 178 -0.45 5.95 12.19
N THR A 179 -1.40 6.26 13.08
CA THR A 179 -1.79 5.38 14.19
C THR A 179 -3.29 5.08 14.22
N GLY A 180 -4.11 5.87 13.52
CA GLY A 180 -5.56 5.72 13.41
C GLY A 180 -5.97 4.69 12.36
N GLY A 181 -7.23 4.25 12.43
CA GLY A 181 -7.72 3.12 11.65
C GLY A 181 -7.12 1.78 12.11
N ASN A 182 -7.87 0.71 11.88
CA ASN A 182 -7.46 -0.64 12.24
C ASN A 182 -8.12 -1.66 11.32
N VAL A 183 -7.39 -2.75 11.08
CA VAL A 183 -7.79 -3.79 10.12
C VAL A 183 -7.71 -5.14 10.80
N SER A 184 -8.71 -5.98 10.56
CA SER A 184 -8.69 -7.37 10.97
C SER A 184 -9.12 -8.30 9.86
N VAL A 185 -8.65 -9.54 9.91
CA VAL A 185 -9.03 -10.60 8.99
C VAL A 185 -9.22 -11.91 9.75
N ARG A 186 -10.29 -12.63 9.42
CA ARG A 186 -10.61 -13.94 9.99
C ARG A 186 -9.60 -14.98 9.48
N ILE A 187 -9.12 -15.82 10.37
CA ILE A 187 -8.25 -16.96 10.02
C ILE A 187 -9.14 -18.05 9.41
N PRO A 188 -8.90 -18.49 8.15
CA PRO A 188 -9.75 -19.44 7.45
C PRO A 188 -10.03 -20.71 8.24
N GLY A 189 -11.30 -21.11 8.30
CA GLY A 189 -11.74 -22.31 9.01
C GLY A 189 -11.77 -22.21 10.53
N THR A 190 -11.63 -21.00 11.10
CA THR A 190 -11.64 -20.78 12.55
C THR A 190 -12.48 -19.58 12.98
N ASP A 191 -12.74 -19.48 14.28
CA ASP A 191 -13.29 -18.28 14.96
C ASP A 191 -12.18 -17.41 15.57
N GLN A 192 -11.01 -17.38 14.92
CA GLN A 192 -9.89 -16.51 15.28
C GLN A 192 -9.68 -15.46 14.21
N LEU A 193 -9.09 -14.33 14.61
CA LEU A 193 -8.78 -13.22 13.71
C LEU A 193 -7.40 -12.65 14.01
N TRP A 194 -6.72 -12.18 12.96
CA TRP A 194 -5.59 -11.27 13.07
C TRP A 194 -6.13 -9.84 13.11
N ILE A 195 -5.56 -8.99 13.97
CA ILE A 195 -5.85 -7.55 14.02
C ILE A 195 -4.57 -6.73 14.16
N THR A 196 -4.58 -5.51 13.61
CA THR A 196 -3.51 -4.53 13.82
C THR A 196 -3.34 -4.18 15.31
N PRO A 197 -2.10 -4.01 15.80
CA PRO A 197 -1.82 -3.60 17.18
C PRO A 197 -2.20 -2.14 17.45
N SER A 198 -2.35 -1.79 18.73
CA SER A 198 -2.66 -0.43 19.17
C SER A 198 -1.43 0.49 19.10
N GLN A 199 -1.65 1.76 18.76
CA GLN A 199 -0.68 2.87 18.82
C GLN A 199 0.63 2.66 18.04
N MET A 200 0.69 1.68 17.15
CA MET A 200 1.83 1.45 16.28
C MET A 200 1.70 2.28 15.00
N PHE A 201 2.83 2.83 14.55
CA PHE A 201 2.90 3.47 13.24
C PHE A 201 2.62 2.43 12.15
N LYS A 202 1.73 2.72 11.20
CA LYS A 202 1.36 1.76 10.14
C LYS A 202 2.56 1.33 9.29
N GLY A 203 3.56 2.19 9.13
CA GLY A 203 4.80 1.86 8.44
C GLY A 203 5.74 0.91 9.21
N ASP A 204 5.56 0.74 10.52
CA ASP A 204 6.37 -0.16 11.35
C ASP A 204 5.74 -1.54 11.52
N LEU A 205 4.60 -1.79 10.86
CA LEU A 205 3.90 -3.06 10.96
C LEU A 205 4.68 -4.18 10.26
N ARG A 206 4.82 -5.31 10.95
CA ARG A 206 5.37 -6.56 10.44
C ARG A 206 4.52 -7.75 10.91
N PRO A 207 4.53 -8.90 10.22
CA PRO A 207 3.62 -10.01 10.52
C PRO A 207 3.69 -10.47 11.98
N GLU A 208 4.87 -10.37 12.59
CA GLU A 208 5.16 -10.82 13.95
C GLU A 208 4.47 -9.98 15.03
N ILE A 209 4.00 -8.78 14.71
CA ILE A 209 3.34 -7.89 15.66
C ILE A 209 1.84 -7.73 15.43
N LEU A 210 1.28 -8.46 14.47
CA LEU A 210 -0.17 -8.61 14.41
C LEU A 210 -0.64 -9.46 15.59
N VAL A 211 -1.81 -9.12 16.11
CA VAL A 211 -2.34 -9.74 17.32
C VAL A 211 -3.43 -10.74 16.93
N ARG A 212 -3.31 -11.97 17.41
CA ARG A 212 -4.33 -13.00 17.22
C ARG A 212 -5.34 -12.95 18.35
N LEU A 213 -6.61 -12.87 17.99
CA LEU A 213 -7.73 -12.82 18.92
C LEU A 213 -8.73 -13.96 18.65
N ASP A 214 -9.45 -14.38 19.68
CA ASP A 214 -10.75 -15.02 19.52
C ASP A 214 -11.87 -13.98 19.30
N LEU A 215 -13.10 -14.43 19.02
CA LEU A 215 -14.26 -13.55 18.88
C LEU A 215 -14.72 -12.90 20.20
N ASP A 216 -14.19 -13.31 21.36
CA ASP A 216 -14.40 -12.64 22.65
C ASP A 216 -13.41 -11.49 22.86
N GLY A 217 -12.44 -11.31 21.95
CA GLY A 217 -11.42 -10.28 22.03
C GLY A 217 -10.27 -10.63 22.98
N HIS A 218 -10.12 -11.91 23.36
CA HIS A 218 -8.99 -12.40 24.12
C HIS A 218 -7.77 -12.60 23.22
N VAL A 219 -6.61 -12.16 23.70
CA VAL A 219 -5.32 -12.38 23.01
C VAL A 219 -4.89 -13.83 23.18
N LEU A 220 -4.61 -14.49 22.06
CA LEU A 220 -4.29 -15.92 22.03
C LEU A 220 -2.78 -16.21 22.09
N ASP A 221 -1.94 -15.25 21.72
CA ASP A 221 -0.49 -15.42 21.66
C ASP A 221 0.20 -14.76 22.88
N PRO A 222 0.89 -15.55 23.74
CA PRO A 222 1.61 -15.00 24.88
C PRO A 222 2.70 -14.02 24.44
N GLY A 223 2.76 -12.86 25.08
CA GLY A 223 3.76 -11.82 24.78
C GLY A 223 3.46 -11.00 23.53
N ALA A 224 2.31 -11.20 22.87
CA ALA A 224 1.86 -10.31 21.79
C ALA A 224 1.70 -8.86 22.29
N PRO A 225 1.90 -7.86 21.41
CA PRO A 225 1.64 -6.47 21.77
C PRO A 225 0.14 -6.25 22.04
N SER A 226 -0.19 -5.09 22.61
CA SER A 226 -1.59 -4.72 22.83
C SER A 226 -2.36 -4.67 21.50
N PRO A 227 -3.49 -5.38 21.36
CA PRO A 227 -4.36 -5.26 20.19
C PRO A 227 -4.95 -3.85 20.10
N SER A 228 -5.48 -3.48 18.93
CA SER A 228 -6.26 -2.24 18.75
C SER A 228 -7.23 -2.01 19.92
N SER A 229 -7.33 -0.75 20.37
CA SER A 229 -8.33 -0.33 21.36
C SER A 229 -9.76 -0.66 20.93
N GLU A 230 -9.98 -0.85 19.64
CA GLU A 230 -11.29 -1.11 19.03
C GLU A 230 -11.51 -2.57 18.65
N ARG A 231 -10.68 -3.49 19.16
CA ARG A 231 -10.82 -4.92 18.87
C ARG A 231 -12.23 -5.45 19.15
N MET A 232 -12.91 -4.93 20.18
CA MET A 232 -14.27 -5.37 20.51
C MET A 232 -15.28 -4.97 19.43
N MET A 233 -15.10 -3.82 18.79
CA MET A 233 -15.91 -3.41 17.65
C MET A 233 -15.78 -4.42 16.51
N HIS A 234 -14.55 -4.84 16.17
CA HIS A 234 -14.30 -5.88 15.17
C HIS A 234 -14.92 -7.23 15.56
N CYS A 235 -14.69 -7.67 16.80
CA CYS A 235 -15.20 -8.94 17.30
C CYS A 235 -16.74 -9.02 17.26
N LEU A 236 -17.42 -7.94 17.66
CA LEU A 236 -18.89 -7.88 17.61
C LEU A 236 -19.42 -7.78 16.18
N VAL A 237 -18.72 -7.12 15.26
CA VAL A 237 -19.06 -7.14 13.83
C VAL A 237 -18.98 -8.55 13.27
N TYR A 238 -17.93 -9.33 13.55
CA TYR A 238 -17.83 -10.73 13.10
C TYR A 238 -18.92 -11.63 13.67
N ARG A 239 -19.46 -11.31 14.85
CA ARG A 239 -20.59 -12.03 15.46
C ARG A 239 -21.93 -11.64 14.84
N ALA A 240 -22.13 -10.35 14.57
CA ALA A 240 -23.30 -9.84 13.90
C ALA A 240 -23.36 -10.28 12.42
N ARG A 241 -22.18 -10.44 11.80
CA ARG A 241 -21.98 -10.86 10.40
C ARG A 241 -21.06 -12.07 10.33
N PRO A 242 -21.57 -13.30 10.55
CA PRO A 242 -20.77 -14.52 10.47
C PRO A 242 -20.15 -14.76 9.08
N ASP A 243 -20.73 -14.16 8.03
CA ASP A 243 -20.23 -14.19 6.67
C ASP A 243 -19.06 -13.21 6.42
N ALA A 244 -18.79 -12.27 7.32
CA ALA A 244 -17.63 -11.40 7.23
C ALA A 244 -16.32 -12.15 7.46
N GLN A 245 -15.37 -11.96 6.54
CA GLN A 245 -14.00 -12.47 6.62
C GLN A 245 -12.98 -11.36 6.91
N ALA A 246 -13.37 -10.09 6.76
CA ALA A 246 -12.53 -8.97 7.11
C ALA A 246 -13.36 -7.79 7.62
N VAL A 247 -12.72 -6.96 8.44
CA VAL A 247 -13.27 -5.69 8.93
C VAL A 247 -12.17 -4.63 8.84
N VAL A 248 -12.50 -3.51 8.22
CA VAL A 248 -11.64 -2.32 8.07
C VAL A 248 -12.34 -1.15 8.74
N HIS A 249 -11.71 -0.60 9.78
CA HIS A 249 -12.07 0.70 10.32
C HIS A 249 -11.09 1.75 9.79
N ALA A 250 -11.64 2.83 9.24
CA ALA A 250 -10.90 3.91 8.63
C ALA A 250 -11.36 5.28 9.10
N HIS A 251 -10.45 6.26 9.05
CA HIS A 251 -10.74 7.67 9.30
C HIS A 251 -10.86 8.42 7.96
N ALA A 252 -11.60 7.83 7.03
CA ALA A 252 -11.69 8.28 5.65
C ALA A 252 -12.28 9.72 5.62
N PRO A 253 -11.55 10.72 5.07
CA PRO A 253 -11.87 12.14 5.30
C PRO A 253 -13.27 12.53 4.82
N HIS A 254 -13.67 12.10 3.63
CA HIS A 254 -14.92 12.52 3.01
C HIS A 254 -16.11 11.77 3.60
N ALA A 255 -15.98 10.47 3.90
CA ALA A 255 -17.00 9.72 4.63
C ALA A 255 -17.24 10.34 6.02
N THR A 256 -16.17 10.75 6.69
CA THR A 256 -16.23 11.43 8.00
C THR A 256 -16.89 12.81 7.89
N MET A 257 -16.58 13.58 6.84
CA MET A 257 -17.27 14.83 6.55
C MET A 257 -18.77 14.59 6.31
N LEU A 258 -19.12 13.61 5.48
CA LEU A 258 -20.51 13.31 5.13
C LEU A 258 -21.35 13.01 6.37
N VAL A 259 -20.89 12.11 7.26
CA VAL A 259 -21.62 11.81 8.49
C VAL A 259 -21.75 13.02 9.41
N ASN A 260 -20.75 13.90 9.45
CA ASN A 260 -20.78 15.12 10.27
C ASN A 260 -21.70 16.20 9.71
N THR A 261 -21.97 16.20 8.40
CA THR A 261 -22.95 17.13 7.79
C THR A 261 -24.40 16.68 7.98
N GLY A 262 -24.62 15.40 8.25
CA GLY A 262 -25.96 14.79 8.25
C GLY A 262 -26.56 14.58 6.85
N LEU A 263 -25.85 14.92 5.77
CA LEU A 263 -26.28 14.66 4.39
C LEU A 263 -26.31 13.15 4.09
N PRO A 264 -27.26 12.62 3.30
CA PRO A 264 -27.39 11.20 2.98
C PRO A 264 -26.20 10.65 2.18
N PHE A 265 -25.92 9.35 2.30
CA PHE A 265 -25.11 8.65 1.30
C PHE A 265 -26.02 8.34 0.11
N LEU A 266 -25.58 8.65 -1.11
CA LEU A 266 -26.43 8.65 -2.31
C LEU A 266 -25.81 7.80 -3.41
N PRO A 267 -26.61 7.11 -4.24
CA PRO A 267 -26.14 6.31 -5.36
C PRO A 267 -25.75 7.20 -6.55
N VAL A 268 -24.68 7.97 -6.37
CA VAL A 268 -24.14 8.94 -7.36
C VAL A 268 -23.28 8.28 -8.44
N SER A 269 -22.98 6.99 -8.28
CA SER A 269 -22.25 6.15 -9.24
C SER A 269 -22.76 4.70 -9.16
N THR A 270 -22.38 3.87 -10.13
CA THR A 270 -22.72 2.44 -10.13
C THR A 270 -22.12 1.71 -8.93
N GLU A 271 -20.94 2.14 -8.47
CA GLU A 271 -20.27 1.54 -7.31
C GLU A 271 -20.90 2.01 -5.99
N ALA A 272 -21.29 3.30 -5.90
CA ALA A 272 -22.02 3.83 -4.74
C ALA A 272 -23.37 3.11 -4.53
N ALA A 273 -24.01 2.69 -5.63
CA ALA A 273 -25.28 1.99 -5.56
C ALA A 273 -25.22 0.64 -4.85
N PHE A 274 -24.04 0.04 -4.64
CA PHE A 274 -23.90 -1.24 -3.92
C PHE A 274 -24.27 -1.14 -2.43
N PHE A 275 -24.13 0.03 -1.82
CA PHE A 275 -24.22 0.18 -0.35
C PHE A 275 -25.61 0.54 0.16
N GLY A 276 -26.53 0.95 -0.71
CA GLY A 276 -27.82 1.49 -0.30
C GLY A 276 -27.68 2.64 0.71
N ASP A 277 -28.60 2.71 1.67
CA ASP A 277 -28.49 3.65 2.78
C ASP A 277 -27.51 3.11 3.83
N ILE A 278 -26.42 3.84 4.07
CA ILE A 278 -25.40 3.44 5.03
C ILE A 278 -25.80 3.92 6.43
N PRO A 279 -26.03 3.00 7.40
CA PRO A 279 -26.47 3.35 8.73
C PRO A 279 -25.44 4.22 9.45
N ARG A 280 -25.96 5.04 10.37
CA ARG A 280 -25.17 6.03 11.13
C ARG A 280 -25.25 5.75 12.60
N VAL A 281 -24.09 5.73 13.24
CA VAL A 281 -23.96 5.69 14.68
C VAL A 281 -23.61 7.11 15.17
N PRO A 282 -24.37 7.68 16.11
CA PRO A 282 -24.03 8.97 16.71
C PRO A 282 -22.70 8.87 17.46
N PHE A 283 -22.12 10.01 17.85
CA PHE A 283 -20.85 9.99 18.56
C PHE A 283 -20.95 9.16 19.85
N ILE A 284 -20.12 8.12 19.93
CA ILE A 284 -19.87 7.31 21.11
C ILE A 284 -18.35 7.19 21.21
N MET A 285 -17.81 7.27 22.42
CA MET A 285 -16.37 7.30 22.64
C MET A 285 -15.66 6.07 22.02
N PRO A 286 -14.65 6.26 21.14
CA PRO A 286 -13.84 5.19 20.58
C PRO A 286 -13.23 4.26 21.63
N GLY A 287 -13.13 2.97 21.31
CA GLY A 287 -12.60 1.93 22.19
C GLY A 287 -13.53 1.49 23.34
N THR A 288 -14.79 1.93 23.35
CA THR A 288 -15.79 1.50 24.35
C THR A 288 -16.65 0.34 23.85
N ASP A 289 -17.15 -0.47 24.80
CA ASP A 289 -18.12 -1.53 24.49
C ASP A 289 -19.45 -0.98 23.96
N GLU A 290 -19.81 0.24 24.35
CA GLU A 290 -21.01 0.93 23.87
C GLU A 290 -20.93 1.17 22.36
N LEU A 291 -19.80 1.72 21.88
CA LEU A 291 -19.57 1.91 20.45
C LEU A 291 -19.58 0.58 19.71
N ALA A 292 -18.88 -0.42 20.25
CA ALA A 292 -18.80 -1.75 19.64
C ALA A 292 -20.19 -2.38 19.43
N ARG A 293 -21.09 -2.28 20.42
CA ARG A 293 -22.47 -2.79 20.32
C ARG A 293 -23.31 -1.98 19.34
N ALA A 294 -23.20 -0.66 19.35
CA ALA A 294 -23.94 0.21 18.44
C ALA A 294 -23.58 -0.06 16.98
N VAL A 295 -22.29 -0.22 16.68
CA VAL A 295 -21.80 -0.55 15.33
C VAL A 295 -22.22 -1.95 14.91
N ALA A 296 -22.13 -2.94 15.80
CA ALA A 296 -22.54 -4.31 15.49
C ALA A 296 -24.05 -4.43 15.22
N GLU A 297 -24.88 -3.67 15.92
CA GLU A 297 -26.31 -3.61 15.63
C GLU A 297 -26.60 -2.90 14.30
N ALA A 298 -25.90 -1.81 14.01
CA ALA A 298 -26.07 -1.05 12.78
C ALA A 298 -25.69 -1.85 11.51
N ILE A 299 -24.65 -2.68 11.59
CA ILE A 299 -24.10 -3.37 10.41
C ILE A 299 -24.82 -4.67 10.03
N ARG A 300 -25.81 -5.14 10.79
CA ARG A 300 -26.40 -6.48 10.58
C ARG A 300 -26.92 -6.71 9.16
N ASP A 301 -27.51 -5.68 8.56
CA ASP A 301 -28.20 -5.76 7.27
C ASP A 301 -27.40 -5.10 6.13
N GLY A 302 -26.14 -4.70 6.39
CA GLY A 302 -25.31 -3.97 5.41
C GLY A 302 -23.81 -4.16 5.65
N TRP A 303 -22.99 -3.60 4.78
CA TRP A 303 -21.53 -3.85 4.82
C TRP A 303 -20.72 -2.69 5.41
N ALA A 304 -21.36 -1.55 5.69
CA ALA A 304 -20.70 -0.36 6.18
C ALA A 304 -21.52 0.35 7.26
N VAL A 305 -20.84 1.08 8.14
CA VAL A 305 -21.41 1.95 9.16
C VAL A 305 -20.62 3.24 9.21
N LEU A 306 -21.32 4.37 9.12
CA LEU A 306 -20.72 5.69 9.35
C LEU A 306 -20.81 6.05 10.84
N MET A 307 -19.72 6.54 11.41
CA MET A 307 -19.62 6.90 12.83
C MET A 307 -19.35 8.39 12.97
N GLN A 308 -20.30 9.12 13.55
CA GLN A 308 -20.23 10.57 13.68
C GLN A 308 -19.01 11.00 14.51
N ASN A 309 -18.28 12.00 14.00
CA ASN A 309 -17.03 12.53 14.57
C ASN A 309 -15.92 11.49 14.77
N HIS A 310 -15.97 10.36 14.05
CA HIS A 310 -15.03 9.26 14.24
C HIS A 310 -14.50 8.69 12.91
N GLY A 311 -15.38 8.20 12.02
CA GLY A 311 -14.94 7.59 10.77
C GLY A 311 -15.94 6.62 10.17
N ILE A 312 -15.44 5.58 9.52
CA ILE A 312 -16.22 4.52 8.89
C ILE A 312 -15.73 3.15 9.34
N LEU A 313 -16.64 2.19 9.47
CA LEU A 313 -16.31 0.78 9.57
C LEU A 313 -16.97 0.03 8.44
N VAL A 314 -16.19 -0.84 7.79
CA VAL A 314 -16.64 -1.68 6.68
C VAL A 314 -16.28 -3.14 6.96
N ALA A 315 -17.24 -4.03 6.78
CA ALA A 315 -17.03 -5.47 6.75
C ALA A 315 -17.07 -5.98 5.31
N GLY A 316 -16.46 -7.13 5.04
CA GLY A 316 -16.55 -7.79 3.73
C GLY A 316 -16.25 -9.28 3.81
N ARG A 317 -16.65 -10.04 2.79
CA ARG A 317 -16.33 -11.49 2.66
C ARG A 317 -14.89 -11.74 2.24
N SER A 318 -14.13 -10.69 1.98
CA SER A 318 -12.68 -10.75 1.86
C SER A 318 -12.06 -9.43 2.30
N LEU A 319 -10.77 -9.50 2.67
CA LEU A 319 -9.98 -8.33 3.03
C LEU A 319 -9.91 -7.29 1.90
N ARG A 320 -9.68 -7.74 0.67
CA ARG A 320 -9.67 -6.87 -0.51
C ARG A 320 -10.99 -6.16 -0.69
N ARG A 321 -12.12 -6.87 -0.57
CA ARG A 321 -13.45 -6.27 -0.72
C ARG A 321 -13.74 -5.26 0.37
N ALA A 322 -13.42 -5.56 1.63
CA ALA A 322 -13.59 -4.60 2.71
C ALA A 322 -12.79 -3.31 2.46
N ALA A 323 -11.55 -3.41 1.95
CA ALA A 323 -10.73 -2.26 1.62
C ALA A 323 -11.27 -1.47 0.41
N ASP A 324 -11.64 -2.14 -0.69
CA ASP A 324 -12.25 -1.51 -1.88
C ASP A 324 -13.50 -0.70 -1.49
N MET A 325 -14.33 -1.29 -0.63
CA MET A 325 -15.57 -0.66 -0.18
C MET A 325 -15.31 0.61 0.64
N VAL A 326 -14.25 0.68 1.45
CA VAL A 326 -13.86 1.94 2.13
C VAL A 326 -13.54 3.04 1.12
N GLU A 327 -12.72 2.72 0.11
CA GLU A 327 -12.32 3.66 -0.94
C GLU A 327 -13.53 4.16 -1.74
N ILE A 328 -14.41 3.24 -2.17
CA ILE A 328 -15.61 3.60 -2.94
C ILE A 328 -16.52 4.51 -2.12
N ILE A 329 -16.73 4.20 -0.83
CA ILE A 329 -17.61 5.01 0.03
C ILE A 329 -17.01 6.41 0.23
N ASP A 330 -15.70 6.51 0.49
CA ASP A 330 -15.05 7.82 0.67
C ASP A 330 -15.08 8.65 -0.60
N ARG A 331 -14.76 8.06 -1.76
CA ARG A 331 -14.81 8.75 -3.05
C ARG A 331 -16.22 9.18 -3.43
N SER A 332 -17.22 8.37 -3.10
CA SER A 332 -18.63 8.72 -3.31
C SER A 332 -19.07 9.87 -2.40
N ALA A 333 -18.61 9.86 -1.14
CA ALA A 333 -18.85 10.95 -0.20
C ALA A 333 -18.23 12.28 -0.69
N GLU A 334 -17.03 12.25 -1.27
CA GLU A 334 -16.39 13.42 -1.87
C GLU A 334 -17.25 14.03 -2.98
N ILE A 335 -17.79 13.21 -3.88
CA ILE A 335 -18.68 13.64 -4.97
C ILE A 335 -19.95 14.29 -4.39
N ILE A 336 -20.60 13.63 -3.42
CA ILE A 336 -21.82 14.12 -2.77
C ILE A 336 -21.55 15.49 -2.12
N LEU A 337 -20.50 15.57 -1.30
CA LEU A 337 -20.10 16.80 -0.62
C LEU A 337 -19.77 17.91 -1.62
N GLY A 338 -19.05 17.60 -2.70
CA GLY A 338 -18.72 18.54 -3.76
C GLY A 338 -19.95 19.13 -4.45
N CYS A 339 -20.97 18.31 -4.74
CA CYS A 339 -22.24 18.80 -5.27
C CYS A 339 -22.92 19.77 -4.31
N TYR A 340 -23.06 19.39 -3.03
CA TYR A 340 -23.68 20.26 -2.03
C TYR A 340 -22.89 21.55 -1.79
N ALA A 341 -21.55 21.50 -1.84
CA ALA A 341 -20.68 22.66 -1.68
C ALA A 341 -20.89 23.71 -2.79
N VAL A 342 -21.26 23.30 -4.00
CA VAL A 342 -21.64 24.22 -5.10
C VAL A 342 -23.13 24.57 -5.12
N GLY A 343 -23.88 24.22 -4.05
CA GLY A 343 -25.31 24.52 -3.91
C GLY A 343 -26.21 23.67 -4.79
N LYS A 344 -25.80 22.43 -5.12
CA LYS A 344 -26.56 21.50 -5.96
C LYS A 344 -26.72 20.15 -5.26
N GLU A 345 -27.92 19.61 -5.32
CA GLU A 345 -28.13 18.20 -4.97
C GLU A 345 -27.56 17.33 -6.11
N PRO A 346 -26.79 16.26 -5.80
CA PRO A 346 -26.25 15.39 -6.85
C PRO A 346 -27.37 14.63 -7.57
N THR A 347 -27.21 14.42 -8.87
CA THR A 347 -28.07 13.50 -9.62
C THR A 347 -27.78 12.07 -9.18
N THR A 348 -28.84 11.29 -8.92
CA THR A 348 -28.72 9.88 -8.53
C THR A 348 -29.10 8.94 -9.67
N LEU A 349 -28.64 7.70 -9.57
CA LEU A 349 -29.08 6.64 -10.49
C LEU A 349 -30.59 6.38 -10.37
N PRO A 350 -31.26 5.96 -11.46
CA PRO A 350 -32.65 5.52 -11.42
C PRO A 350 -32.88 4.41 -10.39
N GLY A 351 -34.02 4.45 -9.69
CA GLY A 351 -34.29 3.54 -8.57
C GLY A 351 -34.25 2.04 -8.94
N ASP A 352 -34.74 1.68 -10.13
CA ASP A 352 -34.67 0.32 -10.66
C ASP A 352 -33.23 -0.16 -10.90
N VAL A 353 -32.36 0.73 -11.36
CA VAL A 353 -30.92 0.47 -11.51
C VAL A 353 -30.25 0.32 -10.14
N VAL A 354 -30.63 1.16 -9.17
CA VAL A 354 -30.10 1.06 -7.79
C VAL A 354 -30.50 -0.28 -7.16
N GLU A 355 -31.76 -0.68 -7.23
CA GLU A 355 -32.22 -1.97 -6.69
C GLU A 355 -31.51 -3.17 -7.34
N MET A 356 -31.22 -3.09 -8.66
CA MET A 356 -30.46 -4.12 -9.37
C MET A 356 -29.01 -4.18 -8.86
N LEU A 357 -28.35 -3.03 -8.72
CA LEU A 357 -26.95 -2.97 -8.29
C LEU A 357 -26.79 -3.34 -6.82
N GLN A 358 -27.72 -2.98 -5.93
CA GLN A 358 -27.69 -3.41 -4.52
C GLN A 358 -27.69 -4.94 -4.39
N LYS A 359 -28.52 -5.64 -5.18
CA LYS A 359 -28.55 -7.11 -5.21
C LYS A 359 -27.23 -7.70 -5.71
N MET A 360 -26.56 -7.04 -6.67
CA MET A 360 -25.23 -7.43 -7.12
C MET A 360 -24.15 -7.14 -6.07
N GLY A 361 -24.23 -6.00 -5.41
CA GLY A 361 -23.32 -5.58 -4.34
C GLY A 361 -23.27 -6.60 -3.22
N ASP A 362 -24.42 -7.08 -2.75
CA ASP A 362 -24.47 -8.10 -1.70
C ASP A 362 -23.87 -9.46 -2.12
N LEU A 363 -23.90 -9.79 -3.42
CA LEU A 363 -23.23 -10.98 -3.95
C LEU A 363 -21.71 -10.79 -4.05
N MET A 364 -21.25 -9.55 -4.22
CA MET A 364 -19.86 -9.20 -4.47
C MET A 364 -19.09 -8.74 -3.22
N ALA A 365 -19.81 -8.34 -2.17
CA ALA A 365 -19.26 -7.91 -0.89
C ALA A 365 -18.50 -9.02 -0.14
#